data_AF-A0A0R3PKC3-F1
#
_entry.id   AF-A0A0R3PKC3-F1
#
_cell.length_a   1.000
_cell.length_b   1.000
_cell.length_c   1.000
_cell.angle_alpha   90.00
_cell.angle_beta   90.00
_cell.angle_gamma   90.00
#
_symmetry.space_group_name_H-M   'P 1'
#
loop_
_entity.id
_entity.type
_entity.pdbx_description
1 polymer ?
#
loop_
_entity_poly.entity_id
_entity_poly.type
_entity_poly.pdbx_seq_one_letter_code
_entity_poly.pdbx_strand_id
1 'polypeptide(L)'
;LVFFTLLHRFLIVETTLRENLFKVLWCRKEEFIVIVRTEATTILGQFHSVSDAFLDQTLDKKMMKTVEVRFFYEDLVSVNTKKAVYIRMRLAVNKSSRTEWSSGKELNAPCPPSGLATSSDDDPESIVPRGACGAFVSALEDEFMSVRRAAVYSLGQLAATRPAFATTALDHLADMFNDEIAEVRLDAIAALTPLIVHGELQKEQLETVLKCLDDAVVDSRQALRQLLSKAEFADAECMRLCSRALLNCLHRFPSDKNHIYSCLSEVGARHAVFVHSMVRELLGLHLVYDTREQQIDDEFYIAKLILVLNAASNYEPIVSLLPECVLKHYRFLRAAAPELVAPIRIGMHFEDILWSRSSVLLNIIVSTYRFHFTTISVILFVFSLRDANAISAFNEPLASAARFIASLCQISSALESLTQVVLRGSGDVAEASNIIRQVCNTF
;
A
#
# COMPACT_ATOMS: atom_id res chain seq x y z
N LEU A 1 -4.91 43.27 -11.18
CA LEU A 1 -4.40 44.04 -10.01
C LEU A 1 -5.46 44.30 -8.95
N VAL A 2 -6.66 44.80 -9.30
CA VAL A 2 -7.75 45.07 -8.31
C VAL A 2 -8.26 43.78 -7.61
N PHE A 3 -8.24 42.64 -8.30
CA PHE A 3 -8.61 41.32 -7.75
C PHE A 3 -7.59 40.77 -6.72
N PHE A 4 -6.29 41.05 -6.92
CA PHE A 4 -5.24 40.67 -5.98
C PHE A 4 -5.27 41.54 -4.70
N THR A 5 -5.64 42.82 -4.81
CA THR A 5 -5.88 43.70 -3.65
C THR A 5 -7.13 43.35 -2.85
N LEU A 6 -8.14 42.70 -3.45
CA LEU A 6 -9.29 42.17 -2.73
C LEU A 6 -8.93 40.88 -1.99
N LEU A 7 -8.16 39.97 -2.59
CA LEU A 7 -7.64 38.78 -1.91
C LEU A 7 -6.74 39.15 -0.71
N HIS A 8 -5.87 40.16 -0.88
CA HIS A 8 -4.99 40.65 0.19
C HIS A 8 -5.72 41.49 1.26
N ARG A 9 -6.88 42.08 0.96
CA ARG A 9 -7.76 42.70 1.97
C ARG A 9 -8.68 41.69 2.67
N PHE A 10 -8.92 40.53 2.06
CA PHE A 10 -9.63 39.40 2.71
C PHE A 10 -8.75 38.66 3.72
N LEU A 11 -7.43 38.79 3.64
CA LEU A 11 -6.44 38.21 4.56
C LEU A 11 -6.37 38.86 5.95
N ILE A 12 -7.27 39.78 6.30
CA ILE A 12 -7.24 40.54 7.57
C ILE A 12 -8.62 40.53 8.26
N VAL A 13 -9.33 39.40 8.32
CA VAL A 13 -10.40 39.18 9.32
C VAL A 13 -10.56 37.67 9.59
N GLU A 14 -9.93 37.17 10.65
CA GLU A 14 -9.84 35.74 11.04
C GLU A 14 -11.19 35.05 11.34
N THR A 15 -12.30 35.80 11.43
CA THR A 15 -13.61 35.26 11.84
C THR A 15 -14.63 35.19 10.70
N THR A 16 -14.70 36.19 9.80
CA THR A 16 -15.65 36.21 8.67
C THR A 16 -15.21 35.40 7.44
N LEU A 17 -13.93 35.01 7.36
CA LEU A 17 -13.42 34.12 6.31
C LEU A 17 -13.97 32.70 6.44
N ARG A 18 -14.20 32.20 7.67
CA ARG A 18 -14.74 30.85 7.90
C ARG A 18 -16.08 30.71 7.20
N GLU A 19 -17.05 31.58 7.46
CA GLU A 19 -18.41 31.43 6.92
C GLU A 19 -18.53 31.60 5.39
N ASN A 20 -17.66 32.40 4.77
CA ASN A 20 -17.72 32.66 3.33
C ASN A 20 -16.98 31.62 2.49
N LEU A 21 -15.90 31.02 3.01
CA LEU A 21 -15.17 29.95 2.31
C LEU A 21 -16.05 28.70 2.15
N PHE A 22 -16.87 28.39 3.15
CA PHE A 22 -17.79 27.24 3.12
C PHE A 22 -18.98 27.41 2.18
N LYS A 23 -19.52 28.63 2.05
CA LYS A 23 -20.57 28.94 1.07
C LYS A 23 -20.07 28.75 -0.38
N VAL A 24 -18.80 29.05 -0.63
CA VAL A 24 -18.19 28.91 -1.95
C VAL A 24 -18.00 27.44 -2.35
N LEU A 25 -17.61 26.56 -1.41
CA LEU A 25 -17.53 25.12 -1.65
C LEU A 25 -18.88 24.50 -2.06
N TRP A 26 -19.98 25.11 -1.63
CA TRP A 26 -21.35 24.64 -1.86
C TRP A 26 -22.00 25.15 -3.17
N CYS A 27 -21.44 26.18 -3.82
CA CYS A 27 -22.05 26.75 -5.02
C CYS A 27 -21.89 25.80 -6.23
N ARG A 28 -23.01 25.23 -6.68
CA ARG A 28 -23.02 24.05 -7.56
C ARG A 28 -23.01 24.34 -9.07
N LYS A 29 -22.92 25.59 -9.54
CA LYS A 29 -23.12 25.90 -10.97
C LYS A 29 -22.34 27.13 -11.43
N GLU A 30 -21.14 26.92 -11.98
CA GLU A 30 -20.46 27.67 -13.07
C GLU A 30 -18.95 27.30 -13.12
N GLU A 31 -18.33 27.26 -14.31
CA GLU A 31 -16.90 26.87 -14.49
C GLU A 31 -15.93 27.80 -13.73
N PHE A 32 -16.27 29.08 -13.58
CA PHE A 32 -15.52 30.04 -12.75
C PHE A 32 -15.53 29.68 -11.27
N ILE A 33 -16.50 28.91 -10.80
CA ILE A 33 -16.63 28.47 -9.40
C ILE A 33 -15.68 27.31 -9.11
N VAL A 34 -15.27 26.53 -10.12
CA VAL A 34 -14.34 25.39 -9.91
C VAL A 34 -12.98 25.86 -9.41
N ILE A 35 -12.40 26.89 -10.02
CA ILE A 35 -11.11 27.45 -9.60
C ILE A 35 -11.21 27.99 -8.17
N VAL A 36 -12.31 28.69 -7.84
CA VAL A 36 -12.49 29.24 -6.50
C VAL A 36 -12.69 28.12 -5.47
N ARG A 37 -13.41 27.03 -5.81
CA ARG A 37 -13.55 25.86 -4.94
C ARG A 37 -12.23 25.13 -4.75
N THR A 38 -11.44 24.95 -5.80
CA THR A 38 -10.10 24.38 -5.72
C THR A 38 -9.22 25.22 -4.80
N GLU A 39 -9.15 26.53 -5.00
CA GLU A 39 -8.34 27.44 -4.18
C GLU A 39 -8.83 27.47 -2.73
N ALA A 40 -10.15 27.51 -2.51
CA ALA A 40 -10.75 27.44 -1.18
C ALA A 40 -10.35 26.16 -0.45
N THR A 41 -10.39 25.01 -1.14
CA THR A 41 -9.94 23.74 -0.59
C THR A 41 -8.44 23.73 -0.30
N THR A 42 -7.63 24.29 -1.19
CA THR A 42 -6.18 24.44 -0.95
C THR A 42 -5.90 25.26 0.30
N ILE A 43 -6.61 26.38 0.49
CA ILE A 43 -6.51 27.23 1.68
C ILE A 43 -6.96 26.48 2.95
N LEU A 44 -7.95 25.58 2.86
CA LEU A 44 -8.37 24.76 4.01
C LEU A 44 -7.20 23.96 4.59
N GLY A 45 -6.30 23.45 3.73
CA GLY A 45 -5.10 22.72 4.15
C GLY A 45 -4.08 23.56 4.92
N GLN A 46 -4.17 24.89 4.87
CA GLN A 46 -3.26 25.81 5.53
C GLN A 46 -3.70 26.21 6.94
N PHE A 47 -4.84 25.69 7.43
CA PHE A 47 -5.39 26.00 8.74
C PHE A 47 -4.69 25.24 9.88
N HIS A 48 -3.43 25.60 10.14
CA HIS A 48 -2.60 24.97 11.17
C HIS A 48 -2.95 25.37 12.61
N SER A 49 -3.69 26.46 12.83
CA SER A 49 -4.05 27.00 14.16
C SER A 49 -5.43 26.55 14.65
N VAL A 50 -6.15 25.72 13.88
CA VAL A 50 -7.52 25.31 14.20
C VAL A 50 -7.52 24.07 15.10
N SER A 51 -8.51 23.92 15.99
CA SER A 51 -8.60 22.76 16.88
C SER A 51 -8.96 21.46 16.14
N ASP A 52 -8.46 20.33 16.63
CA ASP A 52 -8.73 19.01 16.02
C ASP A 52 -10.23 18.69 16.04
N ALA A 53 -10.95 19.02 17.11
CA ALA A 53 -12.41 18.85 17.19
C ALA A 53 -13.19 19.64 16.13
N PHE A 54 -12.65 20.75 15.63
CA PHE A 54 -13.25 21.48 14.51
C PHE A 54 -12.90 20.83 13.17
N LEU A 55 -11.69 20.31 13.01
CA LEU A 55 -11.33 19.53 11.82
C LEU A 55 -12.13 18.23 11.73
N ASP A 56 -12.36 17.52 12.83
CA ASP A 56 -13.20 16.32 12.82
C ASP A 56 -14.63 16.62 12.33
N GLN A 57 -15.16 17.81 12.63
CA GLN A 57 -16.47 18.25 12.09
C GLN A 57 -16.45 18.43 10.57
N THR A 58 -15.32 18.82 9.98
CA THR A 58 -15.20 18.94 8.51
C THR A 58 -15.27 17.58 7.80
N LEU A 59 -15.09 16.49 8.54
CA LEU A 59 -15.20 15.10 8.10
C LEU A 59 -16.55 14.45 8.47
N ASP A 60 -17.41 15.12 9.27
CA ASP A 60 -18.70 14.55 9.69
C ASP A 60 -19.81 14.71 8.62
N LYS A 61 -20.23 13.57 8.06
CA LYS A 61 -21.32 13.47 7.06
C LYS A 61 -22.73 13.61 7.66
N LYS A 62 -22.92 13.46 8.97
CA LYS A 62 -24.27 13.43 9.61
C LYS A 62 -24.89 14.81 9.74
N MET A 63 -24.07 15.83 9.97
CA MET A 63 -24.52 17.22 10.08
C MET A 63 -24.83 17.86 8.72
N MET A 64 -24.23 17.34 7.64
CA MET A 64 -24.47 17.79 6.25
C MET A 64 -25.94 17.69 5.82
N LYS A 65 -26.62 16.59 6.14
CA LYS A 65 -28.05 16.41 5.78
C LYS A 65 -28.96 17.48 6.41
N THR A 66 -28.55 18.06 7.53
CA THR A 66 -29.30 19.11 8.23
C THR A 66 -29.03 20.49 7.62
N VAL A 67 -27.82 20.70 7.10
CA VAL A 67 -27.37 21.92 6.43
C VAL A 67 -27.88 21.98 4.98
N GLU A 68 -27.85 20.87 4.24
CA GLU A 68 -28.46 20.71 2.90
C GLU A 68 -29.94 21.09 2.90
N VAL A 69 -30.71 20.52 3.85
CA VAL A 69 -32.15 20.81 4.00
C VAL A 69 -32.38 22.29 4.27
N ARG A 70 -31.44 22.98 4.92
CA ARG A 70 -31.57 24.39 5.30
C ARG A 70 -31.15 25.36 4.19
N PHE A 71 -30.10 25.06 3.42
CA PHE A 71 -29.73 25.85 2.24
C PHE A 71 -30.78 25.77 1.13
N PHE A 72 -31.33 24.57 0.88
CA PHE A 72 -32.49 24.43 0.00
C PHE A 72 -33.68 25.29 0.48
N TYR A 73 -33.81 25.42 1.81
CA TYR A 73 -34.82 26.26 2.46
C TYR A 73 -34.56 27.75 2.28
N GLU A 74 -33.32 28.23 2.42
CA GLU A 74 -32.97 29.65 2.25
C GLU A 74 -33.11 30.09 0.78
N ASP A 75 -32.68 29.25 -0.17
CA ASP A 75 -32.89 29.50 -1.59
C ASP A 75 -34.39 29.53 -1.95
N LEU A 76 -35.20 28.61 -1.42
CA LEU A 76 -36.66 28.59 -1.62
C LEU A 76 -37.38 29.76 -0.94
N VAL A 77 -36.91 30.21 0.23
CA VAL A 77 -37.49 31.35 0.96
C VAL A 77 -37.19 32.67 0.25
N SER A 78 -36.06 32.79 -0.46
CA SER A 78 -35.76 33.97 -1.29
C SER A 78 -36.69 34.10 -2.50
N VAL A 79 -37.27 32.98 -2.97
CA VAL A 79 -38.04 32.94 -4.23
C VAL A 79 -39.57 33.00 -4.03
N ASN A 80 -40.14 32.63 -2.87
CA ASN A 80 -41.60 32.73 -2.70
C ASN A 80 -42.12 32.75 -1.24
N THR A 81 -42.57 33.93 -0.77
CA THR A 81 -43.06 34.17 0.60
C THR A 81 -44.32 33.37 0.98
N LYS A 82 -45.18 32.99 0.01
CA LYS A 82 -46.43 32.27 0.31
C LYS A 82 -46.24 30.76 0.53
N LYS A 83 -45.27 30.13 -0.15
CA LYS A 83 -44.93 28.71 0.08
C LYS A 83 -44.13 28.51 1.38
N ALA A 84 -43.35 29.51 1.80
CA ALA A 84 -42.58 29.46 3.04
C ALA A 84 -43.44 29.28 4.30
N VAL A 85 -44.64 29.88 4.34
CA VAL A 85 -45.58 29.77 5.47
C VAL A 85 -46.20 28.37 5.57
N TYR A 86 -46.63 27.79 4.44
CA TYR A 86 -47.23 26.46 4.40
C TYR A 86 -46.27 25.36 4.87
N ILE A 87 -44.99 25.45 4.53
CA ILE A 87 -44.00 24.44 4.91
C ILE A 87 -43.49 24.66 6.36
N ARG A 88 -43.41 25.91 6.85
CA ARG A 88 -43.20 26.20 8.30
C ARG A 88 -44.27 25.55 9.18
N MET A 89 -45.54 25.63 8.77
CA MET A 89 -46.66 24.97 9.46
C MET A 89 -46.48 23.45 9.47
N ARG A 90 -46.07 22.85 8.35
CA ARG A 90 -45.88 21.39 8.21
C ARG A 90 -44.72 20.86 9.05
N LEU A 91 -43.62 21.61 9.19
CA LEU A 91 -42.49 21.23 10.04
C LEU A 91 -42.79 21.40 11.54
N ALA A 92 -43.57 22.41 11.93
CA ALA A 92 -44.03 22.55 13.31
C ALA A 92 -44.89 21.35 13.74
N VAL A 93 -45.76 20.86 12.84
CA VAL A 93 -46.56 19.64 13.04
C VAL A 93 -45.69 18.39 13.15
N ASN A 94 -44.64 18.27 12.33
CA ASN A 94 -43.72 17.12 12.35
C ASN A 94 -42.75 17.12 13.54
N LYS A 95 -42.56 18.28 14.20
CA LYS A 95 -41.81 18.41 15.45
C LYS A 95 -42.59 17.87 16.64
N SER A 96 -43.93 17.90 16.56
CA SER A 96 -44.82 17.35 17.59
C SER A 96 -44.94 15.82 17.56
N SER A 97 -44.49 15.16 16.48
CA SER A 97 -44.57 13.71 16.28
C SER A 97 -43.22 12.99 16.42
N ARG A 98 -42.16 13.68 16.82
CA ARG A 98 -40.85 13.08 17.08
C ARG A 98 -40.59 13.09 18.58
N THR A 99 -41.24 12.13 19.25
CA THR A 99 -40.97 11.77 20.65
C THR A 99 -39.48 11.55 20.84
N GLU A 100 -38.91 12.33 21.73
CA GLU A 100 -37.58 12.21 22.30
C GLU A 100 -37.35 10.79 22.81
N TRP A 101 -36.36 10.10 22.25
CA TRP A 101 -35.87 8.86 22.83
C TRP A 101 -34.91 9.22 23.97
N SER A 102 -35.38 8.92 25.16
CA SER A 102 -34.77 9.08 26.48
C SER A 102 -33.37 8.47 26.62
N SER A 103 -32.44 9.25 27.16
CA SER A 103 -31.33 8.74 27.97
C SER A 103 -31.79 8.77 29.42
N GLY A 104 -31.97 7.59 30.02
CA GLY A 104 -32.62 7.44 31.31
C GLY A 104 -31.87 8.09 32.46
N LYS A 105 -32.60 8.87 33.27
CA LYS A 105 -32.30 9.08 34.69
C LYS A 105 -33.56 9.47 35.48
N GLU A 106 -33.90 8.59 36.42
CA GLU A 106 -34.63 8.75 37.70
C GLU A 106 -36.12 9.17 37.70
N LEU A 107 -36.95 8.19 38.05
CA LEU A 107 -38.37 8.29 38.40
C LEU A 107 -38.51 8.85 39.83
N ASN A 108 -38.73 10.17 39.99
CA ASN A 108 -39.42 10.87 41.10
C ASN A 108 -38.97 12.34 41.31
N ALA A 109 -38.87 13.15 40.25
CA ALA A 109 -38.69 14.60 40.41
C ALA A 109 -40.06 15.33 40.35
N PRO A 110 -40.43 16.15 41.35
CA PRO A 110 -41.66 16.93 41.30
C PRO A 110 -41.54 18.10 40.32
N CYS A 111 -42.61 18.35 39.58
CA CYS A 111 -42.75 19.38 38.56
C CYS A 111 -42.64 20.80 39.16
N PRO A 112 -41.77 21.72 38.68
CA PRO A 112 -41.84 23.11 39.08
C PRO A 112 -42.92 23.86 38.28
N PRO A 113 -43.61 24.84 38.88
CA PRO A 113 -44.81 25.45 38.32
C PRO A 113 -44.47 26.43 37.19
N SER A 114 -45.33 26.43 36.16
CA SER A 114 -45.35 27.43 35.11
C SER A 114 -45.60 28.83 35.67
N GLY A 115 -44.73 29.76 35.30
CA GLY A 115 -44.99 31.19 35.34
C GLY A 115 -43.99 31.96 36.19
N LEU A 116 -43.02 32.62 35.53
CA LEU A 116 -42.83 34.06 35.58
C LEU A 116 -41.72 34.43 34.59
N ALA A 117 -41.98 35.44 33.77
CA ALA A 117 -40.99 36.05 32.90
C ALA A 117 -40.00 36.88 33.74
N THR A 118 -38.70 36.63 33.57
CA THR A 118 -37.65 37.62 33.79
C THR A 118 -36.45 37.30 32.90
N SER A 119 -36.10 38.30 32.11
CA SER A 119 -34.86 38.48 31.37
C SER A 119 -33.62 38.28 32.24
N SER A 120 -32.69 37.45 31.80
CA SER A 120 -31.25 37.64 32.00
C SER A 120 -30.51 36.65 31.12
N ASP A 121 -29.56 37.21 30.37
CA ASP A 121 -28.59 36.54 29.53
C ASP A 121 -27.80 35.44 30.26
N ASP A 122 -27.04 34.70 29.45
CA ASP A 122 -25.95 33.78 29.81
C ASP A 122 -26.30 32.29 29.99
N ASP A 123 -26.89 31.69 28.96
CA ASP A 123 -26.50 30.33 28.58
C ASP A 123 -25.39 30.45 27.52
N PRO A 124 -24.20 29.82 27.70
CA PRO A 124 -23.21 29.74 26.65
C PRO A 124 -23.71 28.74 25.61
N GLU A 125 -24.67 29.18 24.81
CA GLU A 125 -25.07 28.52 23.58
C GLU A 125 -23.78 28.39 22.76
N SER A 126 -23.34 27.15 22.58
CA SER A 126 -22.13 26.81 21.85
C SER A 126 -22.27 27.31 20.41
N ILE A 127 -21.82 28.55 20.18
CA ILE A 127 -21.67 29.20 18.88
C ILE A 127 -20.50 28.51 18.18
N VAL A 128 -20.72 27.27 17.75
CA VAL A 128 -19.85 26.61 16.78
C VAL A 128 -20.33 27.04 15.40
N PRO A 129 -19.46 27.56 14.51
CA PRO A 129 -19.85 27.96 13.16
C PRO A 129 -20.33 26.73 12.38
N ARG A 130 -21.65 26.53 12.30
CA ARG A 130 -22.30 25.35 11.68
C ARG A 130 -22.06 25.22 10.17
N GLY A 131 -21.40 26.20 9.55
CA GLY A 131 -21.07 26.20 8.12
C GLY A 131 -19.87 25.33 7.72
N ALA A 132 -19.00 24.95 8.66
CA ALA A 132 -17.77 24.21 8.36
C ALA A 132 -17.95 22.69 8.24
N CYS A 133 -19.11 22.19 8.65
CA CYS A 133 -19.31 20.78 8.85
C CYS A 133 -19.45 20.04 7.51
N GLY A 134 -18.69 18.94 7.34
CA GLY A 134 -18.63 18.16 6.10
C GLY A 134 -17.93 18.85 4.93
N ALA A 135 -17.20 19.95 5.13
CA ALA A 135 -16.53 20.68 4.06
C ALA A 135 -15.52 19.82 3.27
N PHE A 136 -14.70 19.01 3.97
CA PHE A 136 -13.78 18.08 3.28
C PHE A 136 -14.54 16.94 2.61
N VAL A 137 -15.60 16.42 3.23
CA VAL A 137 -16.45 15.38 2.60
C VAL A 137 -17.04 15.88 1.29
N SER A 138 -17.59 17.11 1.27
CA SER A 138 -18.07 17.73 0.03
C SER A 138 -16.99 17.88 -1.03
N ALA A 139 -15.79 18.31 -0.62
CA ALA A 139 -14.69 18.54 -1.56
C ALA A 139 -14.11 17.23 -2.11
N LEU A 140 -14.13 16.15 -1.33
CA LEU A 140 -13.75 14.79 -1.76
C LEU A 140 -14.79 14.18 -2.70
N GLU A 141 -16.09 14.43 -2.46
CA GLU A 141 -17.21 13.97 -3.29
C GLU A 141 -17.54 14.94 -4.45
N ASP A 142 -16.65 15.87 -4.79
CA ASP A 142 -16.91 16.91 -5.79
C ASP A 142 -17.01 16.36 -7.22
N GLU A 143 -17.83 17.00 -8.06
CA GLU A 143 -17.99 16.67 -9.47
C GLU A 143 -16.71 16.91 -10.28
N PHE A 144 -15.83 17.80 -9.82
CA PHE A 144 -14.60 18.17 -10.52
C PHE A 144 -13.36 17.61 -9.84
N MET A 145 -12.60 16.87 -10.61
CA MET A 145 -11.29 16.32 -10.25
C MET A 145 -10.36 17.33 -9.57
N SER A 146 -10.26 18.57 -10.05
CA SER A 146 -9.34 19.56 -9.49
C SER A 146 -9.64 19.89 -8.03
N VAL A 147 -10.93 19.91 -7.65
CA VAL A 147 -11.37 20.12 -6.27
C VAL A 147 -11.06 18.89 -5.43
N ARG A 148 -11.33 17.68 -5.94
CA ARG A 148 -11.03 16.41 -5.26
C ARG A 148 -9.54 16.26 -4.96
N ARG A 149 -8.68 16.56 -5.93
CA ARG A 149 -7.21 16.53 -5.75
C ARG A 149 -6.73 17.53 -4.71
N ALA A 150 -7.25 18.76 -4.76
CA ALA A 150 -6.96 19.76 -3.73
C ALA A 150 -7.43 19.30 -2.35
N ALA A 151 -8.58 18.64 -2.25
CA ALA A 151 -9.11 18.11 -1.00
C ALA A 151 -8.20 17.02 -0.42
N VAL A 152 -7.81 16.05 -1.24
CA VAL A 152 -6.87 14.99 -0.86
C VAL A 152 -5.54 15.56 -0.38
N TYR A 153 -4.97 16.50 -1.14
CA TYR A 153 -3.70 17.15 -0.79
C TYR A 153 -3.80 17.90 0.54
N SER A 154 -4.81 18.76 0.70
CA SER A 154 -5.01 19.57 1.89
C SER A 154 -5.34 18.74 3.13
N LEU A 155 -6.14 17.68 2.97
CA LEU A 155 -6.44 16.74 4.05
C LEU A 155 -5.19 15.99 4.50
N GLY A 156 -4.41 15.46 3.55
CA GLY A 156 -3.15 14.77 3.83
C GLY A 156 -2.12 15.67 4.53
N GLN A 157 -1.99 16.92 4.09
CA GLN A 157 -1.10 17.90 4.70
C GLN A 157 -1.46 18.18 6.16
N LEU A 158 -2.74 18.41 6.47
CA LEU A 158 -3.20 18.65 7.84
C LEU A 158 -2.98 17.42 8.72
N ALA A 159 -3.37 16.25 8.24
CA ALA A 159 -3.22 14.97 8.94
C ALA A 159 -1.75 14.65 9.25
N ALA A 160 -0.81 14.97 8.35
CA ALA A 160 0.61 14.70 8.55
C ALA A 160 1.22 15.45 9.74
N THR A 161 0.61 16.56 10.15
CA THR A 161 1.05 17.35 11.32
C THR A 161 0.36 16.96 12.62
N ARG A 162 -0.70 16.14 12.56
CA ARG A 162 -1.65 15.93 13.66
C ARG A 162 -2.07 14.45 13.76
N PRO A 163 -1.40 13.66 14.62
CA PRO A 163 -1.68 12.23 14.75
C PRO A 163 -3.13 11.90 15.16
N ALA A 164 -3.75 12.72 16.02
CA ALA A 164 -5.13 12.50 16.47
C ALA A 164 -6.16 12.67 15.33
N PHE A 165 -5.90 13.61 14.42
CA PHE A 165 -6.72 13.83 13.22
C PHE A 165 -6.35 12.87 12.08
N ALA A 166 -5.11 12.36 12.06
CA ALA A 166 -4.67 11.43 11.04
C ALA A 166 -5.54 10.17 11.00
N THR A 167 -5.87 9.60 12.17
CA THR A 167 -6.69 8.39 12.25
C THR A 167 -8.10 8.57 11.68
N THR A 168 -8.73 9.73 11.89
CA THR A 168 -10.04 10.04 11.30
C THR A 168 -9.93 10.31 9.80
N ALA A 169 -8.83 10.92 9.34
CA ALA A 169 -8.58 11.14 7.92
C ALA A 169 -8.26 9.86 7.13
N LEU A 170 -7.73 8.80 7.76
CA LEU A 170 -7.34 7.55 7.09
C LEU A 170 -8.50 6.94 6.28
N ASP A 171 -9.69 6.81 6.90
CA ASP A 171 -10.87 6.22 6.25
C ASP A 171 -11.30 7.01 5.01
N HIS A 172 -11.37 8.33 5.14
CA HIS A 172 -11.77 9.22 4.05
C HIS A 172 -10.77 9.22 2.90
N LEU A 173 -9.47 9.16 3.19
CA LEU A 173 -8.43 9.04 2.17
C LEU A 173 -8.42 7.65 1.51
N ALA A 174 -8.68 6.58 2.28
CA ALA A 174 -8.78 5.23 1.75
C ALA A 174 -10.00 5.06 0.82
N ASP A 175 -11.12 5.74 1.09
CA ASP A 175 -12.28 5.75 0.20
C ASP A 175 -11.94 6.30 -1.20
N MET A 176 -11.04 7.30 -1.28
CA MET A 176 -10.58 7.88 -2.55
C MET A 176 -9.78 6.91 -3.43
N PHE A 177 -9.42 5.72 -2.93
CA PHE A 177 -8.77 4.69 -3.74
C PHE A 177 -9.75 4.05 -4.73
N ASN A 178 -11.06 4.19 -4.52
CA ASN A 178 -12.07 3.76 -5.48
C ASN A 178 -12.52 4.88 -6.43
N ASP A 179 -11.80 6.02 -6.47
CA ASP A 179 -12.15 7.10 -7.38
C ASP A 179 -12.08 6.64 -8.84
N GLU A 180 -12.97 7.16 -9.69
CA GLU A 180 -13.01 6.85 -11.11
C GLU A 180 -11.78 7.35 -11.88
N ILE A 181 -11.11 8.41 -11.38
CA ILE A 181 -9.96 9.03 -12.02
C ILE A 181 -8.65 8.54 -11.38
N ALA A 182 -7.75 7.98 -12.19
CA ALA A 182 -6.50 7.39 -11.72
C ALA A 182 -5.56 8.37 -11.00
N GLU A 183 -5.51 9.62 -11.46
CA GLU A 183 -4.69 10.68 -10.83
C GLU A 183 -5.18 11.03 -9.42
N VAL A 184 -6.50 11.00 -9.17
CA VAL A 184 -7.06 11.22 -7.82
C VAL A 184 -6.67 10.05 -6.91
N ARG A 185 -6.75 8.81 -7.42
CA ARG A 185 -6.30 7.61 -6.68
C ARG A 185 -4.81 7.69 -6.32
N LEU A 186 -3.96 8.09 -7.27
CA LEU A 186 -2.53 8.25 -7.04
C LEU A 186 -2.23 9.30 -5.97
N ASP A 187 -2.88 10.46 -6.05
CA ASP A 187 -2.75 11.51 -5.04
C ASP A 187 -3.23 11.04 -3.66
N ALA A 188 -4.29 10.23 -3.61
CA ALA A 188 -4.81 9.65 -2.36
C ALA A 188 -3.81 8.66 -1.75
N ILE A 189 -3.20 7.80 -2.56
CA ILE A 189 -2.14 6.89 -2.11
C ILE A 189 -0.95 7.69 -1.57
N ALA A 190 -0.52 8.73 -2.29
CA ALA A 190 0.59 9.58 -1.88
C ALA A 190 0.30 10.32 -0.56
N ALA A 191 -0.92 10.85 -0.39
CA ALA A 191 -1.37 11.52 0.82
C ALA A 191 -1.50 10.56 2.02
N LEU A 192 -1.96 9.32 1.79
CA LEU A 192 -2.15 8.32 2.85
C LEU A 192 -0.84 7.67 3.32
N THR A 193 0.14 7.50 2.41
CA THR A 193 1.42 6.82 2.68
C THR A 193 2.18 7.33 3.92
N PRO A 194 2.33 8.65 4.18
CA PRO A 194 2.99 9.11 5.40
C PRO A 194 2.13 8.96 6.66
N LEU A 195 0.81 8.81 6.52
CA LEU A 195 -0.14 8.73 7.65
C LEU A 195 -0.34 7.30 8.14
N ILE A 196 -0.11 6.32 7.28
CA ILE A 196 -0.38 4.90 7.54
C ILE A 196 0.42 4.34 8.72
N VAL A 197 1.52 5.01 9.12
CA VAL A 197 2.33 4.63 10.29
C VAL A 197 1.67 4.94 11.62
N HIS A 198 0.57 5.70 11.62
CA HIS A 198 -0.17 6.09 12.81
C HIS A 198 -1.42 5.24 13.05
N GLY A 199 -1.71 4.27 12.18
CA GLY A 199 -2.88 3.41 12.29
C GLY A 199 -2.61 2.00 11.76
N GLU A 200 -3.52 1.10 12.08
CA GLU A 200 -3.51 -0.27 11.57
C GLU A 200 -4.54 -0.40 10.45
N LEU A 201 -4.18 -1.09 9.37
CA LEU A 201 -5.11 -1.45 8.31
C LEU A 201 -5.94 -2.66 8.73
N GLN A 202 -7.26 -2.44 8.82
CA GLN A 202 -8.24 -3.49 9.00
C GLN A 202 -8.53 -4.20 7.67
N LYS A 203 -9.15 -5.37 7.75
CA LYS A 203 -9.43 -6.23 6.60
C LYS A 203 -10.25 -5.51 5.52
N GLU A 204 -11.32 -4.83 5.90
CA GLU A 204 -12.23 -4.15 4.97
C GLU A 204 -11.54 -3.00 4.23
N GLN A 205 -10.72 -2.22 4.94
CA GLN A 205 -9.90 -1.16 4.36
C GLN A 205 -8.86 -1.75 3.42
N LEU A 206 -8.17 -2.81 3.84
CA LEU A 206 -7.12 -3.47 3.06
C LEU A 206 -7.68 -4.05 1.75
N GLU A 207 -8.83 -4.72 1.77
CA GLU A 207 -9.48 -5.25 0.55
C GLU A 207 -9.79 -4.15 -0.47
N THR A 208 -10.13 -2.96 0.01
CA THR A 208 -10.33 -1.77 -0.85
C THR A 208 -9.01 -1.27 -1.42
N VAL A 209 -8.02 -1.08 -0.54
CA VAL A 209 -6.69 -0.59 -0.89
C VAL A 209 -6.00 -1.49 -1.91
N LEU A 210 -6.11 -2.82 -1.75
CA LEU A 210 -5.48 -3.81 -2.62
C LEU A 210 -6.00 -3.78 -4.07
N LYS A 211 -7.20 -3.23 -4.34
CA LYS A 211 -7.71 -3.08 -5.72
C LYS A 211 -6.82 -2.17 -6.57
N CYS A 212 -6.15 -1.21 -5.96
CA CYS A 212 -5.23 -0.31 -6.64
C CYS A 212 -3.91 -1.01 -7.05
N LEU A 213 -3.64 -2.25 -6.61
CA LEU A 213 -2.52 -3.04 -7.13
C LEU A 213 -2.76 -3.47 -8.59
N ASP A 214 -4.03 -3.51 -9.01
CA ASP A 214 -4.45 -3.85 -10.37
C ASP A 214 -4.70 -2.61 -11.25
N ASP A 215 -4.26 -1.43 -10.82
CA ASP A 215 -4.44 -0.18 -11.56
C ASP A 215 -3.73 -0.23 -12.93
N ALA A 216 -4.36 0.36 -13.95
CA ALA A 216 -3.77 0.50 -15.28
C ALA A 216 -2.50 1.36 -15.23
N VAL A 217 -2.46 2.36 -14.35
CA VAL A 217 -1.31 3.27 -14.20
C VAL A 217 -0.23 2.61 -13.34
N VAL A 218 0.99 2.51 -13.90
CA VAL A 218 2.14 1.88 -13.22
C VAL A 218 2.52 2.64 -11.94
N ASP A 219 2.48 3.98 -12.00
CA ASP A 219 2.81 4.84 -10.85
C ASP A 219 1.88 4.59 -9.67
N SER A 220 0.58 4.41 -9.91
CA SER A 220 -0.40 4.06 -8.86
C SER A 220 -0.08 2.71 -8.23
N ARG A 221 0.24 1.69 -9.04
CA ARG A 221 0.65 0.37 -8.52
C ARG A 221 1.92 0.47 -7.67
N GLN A 222 2.90 1.27 -8.10
CA GLN A 222 4.15 1.46 -7.39
C GLN A 222 3.97 2.25 -6.09
N ALA A 223 3.23 3.34 -6.12
CA ALA A 223 2.89 4.13 -4.94
C ALA A 223 2.18 3.27 -3.90
N LEU A 224 1.26 2.39 -4.33
CA LEU A 224 0.57 1.50 -3.41
C LEU A 224 1.51 0.48 -2.76
N ARG A 225 2.45 -0.09 -3.52
CA ARG A 225 3.48 -0.99 -2.96
C ARG A 225 4.32 -0.28 -1.90
N GLN A 226 4.65 0.99 -2.11
CA GLN A 226 5.33 1.81 -1.09
C GLN A 226 4.45 2.05 0.15
N LEU A 227 3.14 2.24 -0.02
CA LEU A 227 2.21 2.33 1.11
C LEU A 227 2.17 1.02 1.90
N LEU A 228 1.99 -0.13 1.23
CA LEU A 228 1.92 -1.45 1.87
C LEU A 228 3.21 -1.81 2.63
N SER A 229 4.38 -1.38 2.14
CA SER A 229 5.66 -1.59 2.82
C SER A 229 5.76 -0.88 4.19
N LYS A 230 4.98 0.19 4.38
CA LYS A 230 4.95 1.01 5.60
C LYS A 230 3.76 0.73 6.51
N ALA A 231 2.70 0.13 5.98
CA ALA A 231 1.47 -0.15 6.72
C ALA A 231 1.66 -1.21 7.81
N GLU A 232 0.94 -1.08 8.91
CA GLU A 232 0.79 -2.13 9.92
C GLU A 232 -0.56 -2.85 9.71
N PHE A 233 -0.55 -4.18 9.76
CA PHE A 233 -1.75 -5.00 9.60
C PHE A 233 -2.33 -5.40 10.96
N ALA A 234 -3.66 -5.31 11.08
CA ALA A 234 -4.36 -5.64 12.32
C ALA A 234 -4.26 -7.13 12.70
N ASP A 235 -4.24 -8.03 11.71
CA ASP A 235 -4.25 -9.47 11.95
C ASP A 235 -3.50 -10.32 10.89
N ALA A 236 -3.39 -11.62 11.17
CA ALA A 236 -2.76 -12.58 10.26
C ALA A 236 -3.55 -12.78 8.95
N GLU A 237 -4.86 -12.51 8.94
CA GLU A 237 -5.68 -12.60 7.75
C GLU A 237 -5.36 -11.47 6.76
N CYS A 238 -5.16 -10.25 7.25
CA CYS A 238 -4.67 -9.12 6.46
C CYS A 238 -3.32 -9.45 5.81
N MET A 239 -2.41 -10.08 6.55
CA MET A 239 -1.12 -10.53 6.01
C MET A 239 -1.29 -11.61 4.91
N ARG A 240 -2.22 -12.56 5.08
CA ARG A 240 -2.58 -13.54 4.04
C ARG A 240 -3.17 -12.88 2.79
N LEU A 241 -4.05 -11.90 2.95
CA LEU A 241 -4.65 -11.16 1.83
C LEU A 241 -3.60 -10.37 1.06
N CYS A 242 -2.75 -9.63 1.77
CA CYS A 242 -1.69 -8.83 1.16
C CYS A 242 -0.67 -9.71 0.41
N SER A 243 -0.16 -10.76 1.05
CA SER A 243 0.79 -11.68 0.40
C SER A 243 0.21 -12.34 -0.85
N ARG A 244 -1.04 -12.81 -0.80
CA ARG A 244 -1.72 -13.39 -1.97
C ARG A 244 -1.93 -12.37 -3.08
N ALA A 245 -2.33 -11.14 -2.74
CA ALA A 245 -2.49 -10.07 -3.72
C ALA A 245 -1.17 -9.71 -4.41
N LEU A 246 -0.07 -9.57 -3.66
CA LEU A 246 1.26 -9.31 -4.23
C LEU A 246 1.75 -10.46 -5.12
N LEU A 247 1.51 -11.71 -4.74
CA LEU A 247 1.83 -12.87 -5.59
C LEU A 247 0.98 -12.90 -6.86
N ASN A 248 -0.30 -12.56 -6.79
CA ASN A 248 -1.15 -12.43 -7.97
C ASN A 248 -0.68 -11.29 -8.90
N CYS A 249 -0.16 -10.20 -8.33
CA CYS A 249 0.42 -9.11 -9.11
C CYS A 249 1.65 -9.55 -9.89
N LEU A 250 2.46 -10.45 -9.33
CA LEU A 250 3.62 -11.00 -10.04
C LEU A 250 3.19 -11.79 -11.28
N HIS A 251 2.10 -12.55 -11.18
CA HIS A 251 1.51 -13.24 -12.33
C HIS A 251 0.98 -12.27 -13.39
N ARG A 252 0.29 -11.21 -12.96
CA ARG A 252 -0.40 -10.27 -13.86
C ARG A 252 0.52 -9.24 -14.49
N PHE A 253 1.54 -8.78 -13.76
CA PHE A 253 2.48 -7.74 -14.17
C PHE A 253 3.94 -8.19 -13.95
N PRO A 254 4.47 -9.12 -14.77
CA PRO A 254 5.85 -9.60 -14.63
C PRO A 254 6.90 -8.48 -14.75
N SER A 255 6.61 -7.40 -15.49
CA SER A 255 7.49 -6.22 -15.60
C SER A 255 7.71 -5.50 -14.27
N ASP A 256 6.77 -5.62 -13.33
CA ASP A 256 6.85 -4.97 -12.00
C ASP A 256 7.62 -5.83 -10.97
N LYS A 257 8.22 -6.97 -11.39
CA LYS A 257 8.83 -7.99 -10.51
C LYS A 257 9.70 -7.41 -9.40
N ASN A 258 10.65 -6.54 -9.74
CA ASN A 258 11.60 -6.00 -8.76
C ASN A 258 10.90 -5.15 -7.68
N HIS A 259 9.88 -4.38 -8.06
CA HIS A 259 9.08 -3.59 -7.11
C HIS A 259 8.23 -4.48 -6.20
N ILE A 260 7.70 -5.59 -6.73
CA ILE A 260 6.93 -6.57 -5.95
C ILE A 260 7.85 -7.27 -4.94
N TYR A 261 9.06 -7.66 -5.35
CA TYR A 261 10.05 -8.24 -4.45
C TYR A 261 10.48 -7.29 -3.34
N SER A 262 10.73 -6.02 -3.66
CA SER A 262 11.04 -5.01 -2.64
C SER A 262 9.89 -4.87 -1.64
N CYS A 263 8.64 -4.81 -2.13
CA CYS A 263 7.47 -4.73 -1.27
C CYS A 263 7.33 -5.97 -0.37
N LEU A 264 7.49 -7.18 -0.91
CA LEU A 264 7.43 -8.42 -0.13
C LEU A 264 8.54 -8.50 0.93
N SER A 265 9.74 -8.00 0.60
CA SER A 265 10.84 -7.91 1.55
C SER A 265 10.46 -7.05 2.77
N GLU A 266 9.99 -5.83 2.53
CA GLU A 266 9.63 -4.89 3.59
C GLU A 266 8.40 -5.34 4.39
N VAL A 267 7.37 -5.85 3.72
CA VAL A 267 6.17 -6.39 4.36
C VAL A 267 6.51 -7.60 5.24
N GLY A 268 7.38 -8.50 4.75
CA GLY A 268 7.84 -9.67 5.51
C GLY A 268 8.64 -9.29 6.75
N ALA A 269 9.55 -8.33 6.62
CA ALA A 269 10.33 -7.79 7.73
C ALA A 269 9.45 -7.19 8.82
N ARG A 270 8.41 -6.43 8.44
CA ARG A 270 7.51 -5.76 9.40
C ARG A 270 6.57 -6.73 10.10
N HIS A 271 6.03 -7.72 9.38
CA HIS A 271 4.97 -8.61 9.87
C HIS A 271 5.48 -10.02 10.19
N ALA A 272 6.69 -10.12 10.75
CA ALA A 272 7.37 -11.41 10.94
C ALA A 272 6.56 -12.42 11.79
N VAL A 273 5.85 -11.94 12.81
CA VAL A 273 4.99 -12.77 13.67
C VAL A 273 3.82 -13.39 12.88
N PHE A 274 3.18 -12.63 11.99
CA PHE A 274 2.10 -13.15 11.15
C PHE A 274 2.64 -14.13 10.10
N VAL A 275 3.78 -13.81 9.49
CA VAL A 275 4.44 -14.67 8.51
C VAL A 275 4.82 -16.02 9.11
N HIS A 276 5.23 -16.07 10.39
CA HIS A 276 5.55 -17.31 11.10
C HIS A 276 4.44 -18.37 10.97
N SER A 277 3.18 -17.97 11.11
CA SER A 277 2.03 -18.87 10.99
C SER A 277 1.82 -19.43 9.58
N MET A 278 2.38 -18.76 8.57
CA MET A 278 2.21 -19.08 7.14
C MET A 278 3.42 -19.78 6.53
N VAL A 279 4.55 -19.90 7.23
CA VAL A 279 5.82 -20.44 6.67
C VAL A 279 5.62 -21.80 6.00
N ARG A 280 4.88 -22.70 6.65
CA ARG A 280 4.63 -24.05 6.12
C ARG A 280 3.78 -24.02 4.85
N GLU A 281 2.78 -23.15 4.80
CA GLU A 281 1.93 -22.97 3.61
C GLU A 281 2.73 -22.36 2.45
N LEU A 282 3.48 -21.30 2.72
CA LEU A 282 4.26 -20.56 1.73
C LEU A 282 5.37 -21.43 1.11
N LEU A 283 6.08 -22.20 1.92
CA LEU A 283 7.16 -23.07 1.47
C LEU A 283 6.70 -24.49 1.11
N GLY A 284 5.40 -24.81 1.28
CA GLY A 284 4.85 -26.13 1.02
C GLY A 284 5.39 -27.23 1.93
N LEU A 285 5.76 -26.90 3.18
CA LEU A 285 6.37 -27.82 4.13
C LEU A 285 5.35 -28.83 4.67
N HIS A 286 5.62 -30.12 4.47
CA HIS A 286 4.86 -31.21 5.10
C HIS A 286 5.54 -31.67 6.38
N LEU A 287 4.73 -32.01 7.40
CA LEU A 287 5.21 -32.49 8.70
C LEU A 287 5.87 -33.88 8.67
N VAL A 288 5.51 -34.70 7.67
CA VAL A 288 5.86 -36.13 7.61
C VAL A 288 6.79 -36.45 6.44
N TYR A 289 6.71 -35.67 5.37
CA TYR A 289 7.44 -35.93 4.13
C TYR A 289 8.47 -34.84 3.88
N ASP A 290 9.64 -35.26 3.41
CA ASP A 290 10.63 -34.31 2.89
C ASP A 290 10.03 -33.55 1.71
N THR A 291 10.14 -32.23 1.78
CA THR A 291 9.72 -31.36 0.69
C THR A 291 10.67 -31.52 -0.48
N ARG A 292 10.11 -31.66 -1.68
CA ARG A 292 10.90 -31.59 -2.91
C ARG A 292 11.51 -30.20 -3.00
N GLU A 293 12.82 -30.15 -3.23
CA GLU A 293 13.55 -28.91 -3.44
C GLU A 293 12.94 -28.13 -4.62
N GLN A 294 12.41 -26.94 -4.31
CA GLN A 294 11.84 -26.03 -5.30
C GLN A 294 12.97 -25.34 -6.06
N GLN A 295 12.70 -24.98 -7.31
CA GLN A 295 13.73 -24.51 -8.20
C GLN A 295 13.93 -23.00 -8.10
N ILE A 296 15.18 -22.54 -8.13
CA ILE A 296 15.56 -21.12 -7.90
C ILE A 296 15.14 -20.20 -9.06
N ASP A 297 14.88 -20.75 -10.25
CA ASP A 297 14.35 -20.05 -11.41
C ASP A 297 12.85 -19.75 -11.33
N ASP A 298 12.11 -20.34 -10.37
CA ASP A 298 10.69 -20.04 -10.18
C ASP A 298 10.51 -18.69 -9.46
N GLU A 299 10.03 -17.69 -10.20
CA GLU A 299 9.80 -16.34 -9.72
C GLU A 299 8.84 -16.27 -8.52
N PHE A 300 7.84 -17.17 -8.46
CA PHE A 300 6.88 -17.22 -7.35
C PHE A 300 7.49 -17.84 -6.11
N TYR A 301 8.31 -18.88 -6.28
CA TYR A 301 9.05 -19.45 -5.17
C TYR A 301 9.98 -18.41 -4.55
N ILE A 302 10.73 -17.68 -5.38
CA ILE A 302 11.62 -16.60 -4.93
C ILE A 302 10.82 -15.49 -4.21
N ALA A 303 9.65 -15.11 -4.72
CA ALA A 303 8.77 -14.14 -4.05
C ALA A 303 8.40 -14.57 -2.62
N LYS A 304 7.94 -15.82 -2.45
CA LYS A 304 7.58 -16.39 -1.14
C LYS A 304 8.80 -16.51 -0.24
N LEU A 305 9.94 -16.87 -0.81
CA LEU A 305 11.19 -17.03 -0.10
C LEU A 305 11.69 -15.68 0.43
N ILE A 306 11.66 -14.61 -0.38
CA ILE A 306 11.98 -13.25 0.06
C ILE A 306 11.11 -12.83 1.26
N LEU A 307 9.80 -13.08 1.19
CA LEU A 307 8.87 -12.77 2.28
C LEU A 307 9.24 -13.49 3.58
N VAL A 308 9.49 -14.81 3.51
CA VAL A 308 9.81 -15.64 4.69
C VAL A 308 11.19 -15.31 5.26
N LEU A 309 12.20 -15.06 4.42
CA LEU A 309 13.56 -14.80 4.88
C LEU A 309 13.69 -13.44 5.58
N ASN A 310 13.01 -12.40 5.09
CA ASN A 310 12.98 -11.11 5.77
C ASN A 310 12.15 -11.16 7.07
N ALA A 311 11.11 -12.01 7.14
CA ALA A 311 10.47 -12.30 8.42
C ALA A 311 11.43 -13.02 9.38
N ALA A 312 12.21 -13.98 8.89
CA ALA A 312 13.18 -14.73 9.68
C ALA A 312 14.33 -13.88 10.23
N SER A 313 14.71 -12.79 9.56
CA SER A 313 15.73 -11.88 10.08
C SER A 313 15.28 -11.14 11.33
N ASN A 314 13.96 -10.91 11.47
CA ASN A 314 13.37 -10.17 12.57
C ASN A 314 12.68 -11.05 13.62
N TYR A 315 12.43 -12.33 13.30
CA TYR A 315 11.79 -13.29 14.20
C TYR A 315 12.47 -14.67 14.15
N GLU A 316 13.35 -14.92 15.11
CA GLU A 316 14.21 -16.11 15.22
C GLU A 316 13.49 -17.46 15.12
N PRO A 317 12.27 -17.68 15.68
CA PRO A 317 11.59 -18.97 15.59
C PRO A 317 11.30 -19.45 14.16
N ILE A 318 11.29 -18.55 13.16
CA ILE A 318 11.16 -18.95 11.76
C ILE A 318 12.40 -19.72 11.29
N VAL A 319 13.60 -19.32 11.74
CA VAL A 319 14.87 -19.93 11.31
C VAL A 319 14.88 -21.43 11.64
N SER A 320 14.38 -21.79 12.82
CA SER A 320 14.25 -23.19 13.26
C SER A 320 13.27 -24.04 12.44
N LEU A 321 12.40 -23.40 11.66
CA LEU A 321 11.46 -24.07 10.75
C LEU A 321 12.02 -24.24 9.33
N LEU A 322 13.13 -23.58 8.99
CA LEU A 322 13.68 -23.58 7.64
C LEU A 322 14.44 -24.89 7.37
N PRO A 323 14.09 -25.65 6.33
CA PRO A 323 14.90 -26.79 5.89
C PRO A 323 16.27 -26.36 5.35
N GLU A 324 17.22 -27.29 5.33
CA GLU A 324 18.58 -27.05 4.83
C GLU A 324 18.62 -26.56 3.37
N CYS A 325 17.71 -27.03 2.50
CA CYS A 325 17.60 -26.53 1.12
C CYS A 325 17.23 -25.05 1.07
N VAL A 326 16.35 -24.59 1.96
CA VAL A 326 15.97 -23.18 2.07
C VAL A 326 17.13 -22.33 2.57
N LEU A 327 17.95 -22.84 3.49
CA LEU A 327 19.16 -22.17 3.96
C LEU A 327 20.22 -22.04 2.83
N LYS A 328 20.34 -23.04 1.96
CA LYS A 328 21.18 -22.93 0.74
C LYS A 328 20.67 -21.83 -0.20
N HIS A 329 19.36 -21.81 -0.47
CA HIS A 329 18.73 -20.78 -1.31
C HIS A 329 18.86 -19.38 -0.70
N TYR A 330 18.75 -19.25 0.62
CA TYR A 330 19.03 -18.00 1.33
C TYR A 330 20.45 -17.49 1.07
N ARG A 331 21.47 -18.35 1.18
CA ARG A 331 22.86 -17.96 0.91
C ARG A 331 23.05 -17.47 -0.52
N PHE A 332 22.45 -18.16 -1.48
CA PHE A 332 22.44 -17.76 -2.89
C PHE A 332 21.77 -16.39 -3.08
N LEU A 333 20.54 -16.23 -2.60
CA LEU A 333 19.77 -14.98 -2.75
C LEU A 333 20.45 -13.80 -2.06
N ARG A 334 21.01 -14.01 -0.86
CA ARG A 334 21.71 -12.97 -0.11
C ARG A 334 22.94 -12.47 -0.86
N ALA A 335 23.62 -13.35 -1.59
CA ALA A 335 24.79 -12.98 -2.37
C ALA A 335 24.44 -12.38 -3.74
N ALA A 336 23.34 -12.85 -4.35
CA ALA A 336 22.85 -12.33 -5.63
C ALA A 336 22.13 -10.98 -5.48
N ALA A 337 21.27 -10.80 -4.48
CA ALA A 337 20.43 -9.62 -4.28
C ALA A 337 20.39 -9.22 -2.79
N PRO A 338 21.49 -8.66 -2.25
CA PRO A 338 21.58 -8.29 -0.83
C PRO A 338 20.59 -7.18 -0.43
N GLU A 339 20.10 -6.39 -1.38
CA GLU A 339 19.07 -5.38 -1.13
C GLU A 339 17.68 -5.98 -0.86
N LEU A 340 17.41 -7.20 -1.32
CA LEU A 340 16.10 -7.85 -1.17
C LEU A 340 15.98 -8.72 0.08
N VAL A 341 17.09 -9.19 0.65
CA VAL A 341 17.06 -10.13 1.78
C VAL A 341 18.02 -9.70 2.88
N ALA A 342 17.48 -9.42 4.07
CA ALA A 342 18.23 -9.07 5.26
C ALA A 342 19.07 -10.25 5.81
N PRO A 343 20.18 -9.98 6.54
CA PRO A 343 21.00 -11.03 7.15
C PRO A 343 20.27 -11.71 8.31
N ILE A 344 20.18 -13.04 8.24
CA ILE A 344 19.62 -13.90 9.30
C ILE A 344 20.75 -14.39 10.21
N ARG A 345 20.55 -14.31 11.53
CA ARG A 345 21.44 -14.90 12.53
C ARG A 345 21.14 -16.38 12.67
N ILE A 346 21.86 -17.23 11.93
CA ILE A 346 21.74 -18.68 12.03
C ILE A 346 22.62 -19.15 13.20
N GLY A 347 22.01 -19.45 14.34
CA GLY A 347 22.71 -19.98 15.50
C GLY A 347 23.15 -21.42 15.28
N MET A 348 24.39 -21.60 14.82
CA MET A 348 25.36 -22.66 15.18
C MET A 348 26.47 -22.72 14.12
N HIS A 349 27.72 -22.56 14.60
CA HIS A 349 29.00 -22.84 13.92
C HIS A 349 28.94 -23.08 12.41
N PHE A 350 29.21 -22.06 11.60
CA PHE A 350 30.04 -22.23 10.41
C PHE A 350 30.63 -20.88 10.05
N GLU A 351 31.94 -20.89 9.82
CA GLU A 351 32.81 -19.75 9.59
C GLU A 351 32.20 -18.66 8.70
N ASP A 352 32.65 -17.44 8.97
CA ASP A 352 32.67 -16.29 8.09
C ASP A 352 33.31 -16.61 6.72
N ILE A 353 32.69 -17.48 5.93
CA ILE A 353 32.74 -17.33 4.49
C ILE A 353 31.78 -16.20 4.23
N LEU A 354 32.27 -14.97 4.46
CA LEU A 354 31.77 -13.77 3.82
C LEU A 354 31.64 -14.10 2.34
N TRP A 355 30.43 -14.44 1.89
CA TRP A 355 30.16 -14.53 0.48
C TRP A 355 30.17 -13.10 -0.06
N SER A 356 31.37 -12.55 -0.29
CA SER A 356 31.59 -11.35 -1.07
C SER A 356 30.95 -11.55 -2.44
N ARG A 357 30.50 -10.49 -3.12
CA ARG A 357 29.97 -10.57 -4.50
C ARG A 357 30.85 -11.39 -5.46
N SER A 358 32.15 -11.50 -5.16
CA SER A 358 33.13 -12.30 -5.89
C SER A 358 33.05 -13.81 -5.62
N SER A 359 32.57 -14.24 -4.45
CA SER A 359 32.64 -15.64 -3.98
C SER A 359 31.55 -16.54 -4.56
N VAL A 360 30.44 -16.02 -5.08
CA VAL A 360 29.39 -16.87 -5.69
C VAL A 360 29.89 -17.44 -7.00
N LEU A 361 30.37 -16.55 -7.87
CA LEU A 361 31.02 -16.94 -9.12
C LEU A 361 32.24 -17.80 -8.82
N LEU A 362 33.05 -17.45 -7.81
CA LEU A 362 34.19 -18.27 -7.39
C LEU A 362 33.79 -19.64 -6.84
N ASN A 363 32.68 -19.78 -6.12
CA ASN A 363 32.21 -21.08 -5.62
C ASN A 363 31.59 -21.92 -6.74
N ILE A 364 30.87 -21.31 -7.69
CA ILE A 364 30.43 -22.00 -8.92
C ILE A 364 31.66 -22.48 -9.69
N ILE A 365 32.66 -21.62 -9.89
CA ILE A 365 33.93 -21.96 -10.55
C ILE A 365 34.70 -23.04 -9.78
N VAL A 366 34.86 -22.92 -8.46
CA VAL A 366 35.60 -23.88 -7.63
C VAL A 366 34.87 -25.21 -7.53
N SER A 367 33.53 -25.22 -7.46
CA SER A 367 32.72 -26.44 -7.57
C SER A 367 32.90 -27.09 -8.94
N THR A 368 32.88 -26.29 -10.01
CA THR A 368 33.14 -26.74 -11.38
C THR A 368 34.55 -27.34 -11.54
N TYR A 369 35.57 -26.70 -10.96
CA TYR A 369 36.97 -27.13 -11.04
C TYR A 369 37.32 -28.31 -10.12
N ARG A 370 36.75 -28.40 -8.91
CA ARG A 370 37.06 -29.48 -7.95
C ARG A 370 36.50 -30.84 -8.39
N PHE A 371 35.43 -30.86 -9.18
CA PHE A 371 34.72 -32.09 -9.52
C PHE A 371 35.02 -32.65 -10.92
N HIS A 372 35.87 -31.98 -11.70
CA HIS A 372 36.36 -32.45 -13.00
C HIS A 372 37.04 -33.84 -12.97
N PHE A 373 37.22 -34.46 -11.79
CA PHE A 373 37.92 -35.72 -11.58
C PHE A 373 37.00 -36.93 -11.31
N THR A 374 35.67 -36.78 -11.26
CA THR A 374 34.77 -37.92 -10.98
C THR A 374 33.56 -37.98 -11.93
N THR A 375 33.02 -39.19 -12.10
CA THR A 375 31.91 -39.57 -13.02
C THR A 375 30.55 -38.92 -12.75
N ILE A 376 30.46 -37.96 -11.81
CA ILE A 376 29.24 -37.22 -11.42
C ILE A 376 29.15 -35.85 -12.15
N SER A 377 30.02 -35.59 -13.12
CA SER A 377 30.27 -34.25 -13.66
C SER A 377 29.11 -33.64 -14.46
N VAL A 378 28.41 -34.40 -15.32
CA VAL A 378 27.33 -33.84 -16.18
C VAL A 378 26.18 -33.25 -15.35
N ILE A 379 25.75 -33.94 -14.30
CA ILE A 379 24.66 -33.48 -13.43
C ILE A 379 25.08 -32.19 -12.69
N LEU A 380 26.34 -32.13 -12.24
CA LEU A 380 26.89 -30.98 -11.53
C LEU A 380 27.01 -29.74 -12.43
N PHE A 381 27.36 -29.92 -13.70
CA PHE A 381 27.36 -28.86 -14.70
C PHE A 381 25.97 -28.31 -14.97
N VAL A 382 24.93 -29.16 -14.97
CA VAL A 382 23.53 -28.73 -15.13
C VAL A 382 23.07 -27.87 -13.96
N PHE A 383 23.41 -28.24 -12.72
CA PHE A 383 23.10 -27.42 -11.54
C PHE A 383 23.85 -26.08 -11.56
N SER A 384 25.15 -26.12 -11.85
CA SER A 384 25.99 -24.91 -11.93
C SER A 384 25.54 -23.96 -13.05
N LEU A 385 25.09 -24.52 -14.18
CA LEU A 385 24.49 -23.77 -15.28
C LEU A 385 23.20 -23.07 -14.85
N ARG A 386 22.33 -23.78 -14.12
CA ARG A 386 21.06 -23.25 -13.63
C ARG A 386 21.28 -22.10 -12.65
N ASP A 387 22.21 -22.27 -11.71
CA ASP A 387 22.57 -21.24 -10.74
C ASP A 387 23.16 -20.00 -11.43
N ALA A 388 24.05 -20.20 -12.41
CA ALA A 388 24.62 -19.10 -13.20
C ALA A 388 23.55 -18.34 -14.00
N ASN A 389 22.62 -19.06 -14.63
CA ASN A 389 21.50 -18.43 -15.34
C ASN A 389 20.57 -17.67 -14.38
N ALA A 390 20.27 -18.22 -13.21
CA ALA A 390 19.49 -17.54 -12.18
C ALA A 390 20.19 -16.25 -11.72
N ILE A 391 21.49 -16.28 -11.39
CA ILE A 391 22.25 -15.06 -11.03
C ILE A 391 22.17 -14.01 -12.13
N SER A 392 22.24 -14.44 -13.40
CA SER A 392 22.17 -13.52 -14.53
C SER A 392 20.81 -12.84 -14.68
N ALA A 393 19.73 -13.49 -14.24
CA ALA A 393 18.38 -12.95 -14.29
C ALA A 393 18.09 -12.01 -13.11
N PHE A 394 18.73 -12.23 -11.95
CA PHE A 394 18.48 -11.45 -10.73
C PHE A 394 19.45 -10.29 -10.51
N ASN A 395 20.70 -10.40 -10.96
CA ASN A 395 21.74 -9.42 -10.66
C ASN A 395 22.31 -8.81 -11.96
N GLU A 396 21.81 -7.64 -12.32
CA GLU A 396 22.22 -6.90 -13.52
C GLU A 396 23.74 -6.63 -13.60
N PRO A 397 24.44 -6.19 -12.53
CA PRO A 397 25.89 -5.97 -12.60
C PRO A 397 26.71 -7.27 -12.73
N LEU A 398 26.23 -8.41 -12.24
CA LEU A 398 26.90 -9.71 -12.39
C LEU A 398 26.42 -10.50 -13.60
N ALA A 399 25.41 -10.01 -14.34
CA ALA A 399 24.73 -10.78 -15.36
C ALA A 399 25.64 -11.19 -16.53
N SER A 400 26.58 -10.32 -16.93
CA SER A 400 27.55 -10.64 -17.99
C SER A 400 28.52 -11.75 -17.56
N ALA A 401 29.05 -11.69 -16.34
CA ALA A 401 29.94 -12.71 -15.80
C ALA A 401 29.22 -14.04 -15.57
N ALA A 402 27.98 -13.99 -15.06
CA ALA A 402 27.16 -15.18 -14.85
C ALA A 402 26.76 -15.85 -16.18
N ARG A 403 26.39 -15.07 -17.22
CA ARG A 403 26.17 -15.60 -18.58
C ARG A 403 27.42 -16.25 -19.16
N PHE A 404 28.60 -15.66 -18.95
CA PHE A 404 29.86 -16.25 -19.40
C PHE A 404 30.16 -17.59 -18.71
N ILE A 405 29.94 -17.68 -17.39
CA ILE A 405 30.07 -18.95 -16.65
C ILE A 405 29.06 -19.99 -17.13
N ALA A 406 27.80 -19.58 -17.38
CA ALA A 406 26.80 -20.46 -17.95
C ALA A 406 27.25 -21.03 -19.31
N SER A 407 27.77 -20.18 -20.20
CA SER A 407 28.35 -20.61 -21.48
C SER A 407 29.52 -21.58 -21.31
N LEU A 408 30.40 -21.35 -20.33
CA LEU A 408 31.50 -22.29 -20.01
C LEU A 408 30.99 -23.63 -19.50
N CYS A 409 30.00 -23.65 -18.60
CA CYS A 409 29.39 -24.89 -18.12
C CYS A 409 28.71 -25.69 -19.25
N GLN A 410 28.09 -25.01 -20.23
CA GLN A 410 27.51 -25.65 -21.42
C GLN A 410 28.58 -26.29 -22.30
N ILE A 411 29.69 -25.57 -22.57
CA ILE A 411 30.82 -26.13 -23.33
C ILE A 411 31.37 -27.36 -22.62
N SER A 412 31.63 -27.27 -21.31
CA SER A 412 32.22 -28.38 -20.54
C SER A 412 31.29 -29.60 -20.50
N SER A 413 29.98 -29.40 -20.32
CA SER A 413 28.99 -30.49 -20.37
C SER A 413 28.91 -31.16 -21.75
N ALA A 414 28.96 -30.36 -22.83
CA ALA A 414 28.96 -30.88 -24.19
C ALA A 414 30.26 -31.64 -24.51
N LEU A 415 31.42 -31.14 -24.06
CA LEU A 415 32.71 -31.80 -24.22
C LEU A 415 32.71 -33.16 -23.52
N GLU A 416 32.16 -33.25 -22.32
CA GLU A 416 32.07 -34.50 -21.57
C GLU A 416 31.07 -35.47 -22.20
N SER A 417 29.93 -34.98 -22.70
CA SER A 417 28.96 -35.79 -23.45
C SER A 417 29.58 -36.38 -24.73
N LEU A 418 30.34 -35.57 -25.49
CA LEU A 418 31.11 -36.04 -26.65
C LEU A 418 32.16 -37.08 -26.25
N THR A 419 32.85 -36.86 -25.13
CA THR A 419 33.85 -37.79 -24.61
C THR A 419 33.22 -39.14 -24.23
N GLN A 420 32.02 -39.14 -23.63
CA GLN A 420 31.28 -40.37 -23.34
C GLN A 420 30.82 -41.09 -24.61
N VAL A 421 30.34 -40.36 -25.63
CA VAL A 421 29.98 -40.92 -26.95
C VAL A 421 31.17 -41.61 -27.61
N VAL A 422 32.35 -40.98 -27.57
CA VAL A 422 33.59 -41.51 -28.17
C VAL A 422 34.16 -42.68 -27.37
N LEU A 423 34.17 -42.63 -26.03
CA LEU A 423 34.79 -43.65 -25.18
C LEU A 423 33.91 -44.88 -24.94
N ARG A 424 32.57 -44.74 -24.91
CA ARG A 424 31.65 -45.88 -24.66
C ARG A 424 31.14 -46.56 -25.93
N GLY A 425 31.50 -46.05 -27.11
CA GLY A 425 31.27 -46.71 -28.40
C GLY A 425 29.79 -46.89 -28.79
N SER A 426 28.86 -46.16 -28.17
CA SER A 426 27.40 -46.36 -28.36
C SER A 426 26.70 -45.26 -29.15
N GLY A 427 27.36 -44.15 -29.50
CA GLY A 427 26.72 -43.01 -30.15
C GLY A 427 27.05 -42.89 -31.64
N ASP A 428 26.01 -42.72 -32.45
CA ASP A 428 26.10 -42.43 -33.89
C ASP A 428 26.79 -41.07 -34.12
N VAL A 429 27.55 -40.91 -35.21
CA VAL A 429 28.28 -39.65 -35.53
C VAL A 429 27.32 -38.47 -35.66
N ALA A 430 26.06 -38.76 -36.01
CA ALA A 430 24.96 -37.81 -36.04
C ALA A 430 24.65 -37.18 -34.67
N GLU A 431 24.76 -37.94 -33.58
CA GLU A 431 24.47 -37.47 -32.22
C GLU A 431 25.57 -36.52 -31.72
N ALA A 432 26.83 -36.85 -32.00
CA ALA A 432 27.96 -35.95 -31.77
C ALA A 432 27.85 -34.65 -32.60
N SER A 433 27.45 -34.75 -33.87
CA SER A 433 27.21 -33.57 -34.73
C SER A 433 26.08 -32.67 -34.19
N ASN A 434 25.03 -33.25 -33.63
CA ASN A 434 23.93 -32.51 -33.04
C ASN A 434 24.33 -31.79 -31.75
N ILE A 435 25.11 -32.44 -30.87
CA ILE A 435 25.64 -31.80 -29.65
C ILE A 435 26.53 -30.60 -30.03
N ILE A 436 27.40 -30.76 -31.03
CA ILE A 436 28.28 -29.67 -31.51
C ILE A 436 27.45 -28.52 -32.10
N ARG A 437 26.45 -28.81 -32.96
CA ARG A 437 25.55 -27.76 -33.49
C ARG A 437 24.79 -27.03 -32.39
N GLN A 438 24.34 -27.75 -31.37
CA GLN A 438 23.58 -27.16 -30.27
C GLN A 438 24.42 -26.17 -29.49
N VAL A 439 25.71 -26.46 -29.24
CA VAL A 439 26.64 -25.50 -28.62
C VAL A 439 26.98 -24.34 -29.55
N CYS A 440 27.23 -24.61 -30.84
CA CYS A 440 27.55 -23.55 -31.81
C CYS A 440 26.42 -22.56 -32.06
N ASN A 441 25.15 -22.94 -31.84
CA ASN A 441 24.02 -22.04 -31.96
C ASN A 441 23.78 -21.17 -30.72
N THR A 442 24.43 -21.48 -29.58
CA THR A 442 24.33 -20.70 -28.34
C THR A 442 25.37 -19.58 -28.22
N PHE A 443 26.39 -19.59 -29.09
CA PHE A 443 27.40 -18.54 -29.26
C PHE A 443 27.11 -17.75 -30.54
#